data_AF-A0A377NH83-F1
#
_entry.id   AF-A0A377NH83-F1
#
_cell.length_a   1.000
_cell.length_b   1.000
_cell.length_c   1.000
_cell.angle_alpha   90.00
_cell.angle_beta   90.00
_cell.angle_gamma   90.00
#
_symmetry.space_group_name_H-M   'P 1'
#
loop_
_entity.id
_entity.type
_entity.pdbx_description
1 polymer ?
#
loop_
_entity_poly.entity_id
_entity_poly.type
_entity_poly.pdbx_seq_one_letter_code
_entity_poly.pdbx_strand_id
1 'polypeptide(L)'
;MKRSTIDNGATVLDLMGGDNFIGLGRSGLSSTSLATQFMNIDEKIEGWKPAVIKQWGFPNRINKYSIDNKANTFTFSGMTIKVPFILKVGVNKVEPMFDVYLSTPLKKQLASLTMSNNYVWVDKCYEMGRVWAPELALNTGLCVASGNLASKPEIVQASGAVYKGKVDFAQTTGSQQVYQSTVDQLNIDDEATKYQSQAIVFMLPGLPQQVQAVSGISSVEDWGRWSDANLAPAVKIDYVDPLPASFNLVLRARAYGNNIGKPISVKVGDEEQFVTFNAQDETVTVPFTNPGNVQSIVITPPSPTEPIEGTSSGFEPKKLGIGLVSLAVEDRDTES
;
A
#
# COMPACT_ATOMS: atom_id res chain seq x y z
N MET A 1 28.30 12.51 22.85
CA MET A 1 26.85 12.44 22.54
C MET A 1 26.64 12.88 21.09
N LYS A 2 25.98 12.08 20.24
CA LYS A 2 25.69 12.49 18.86
C LYS A 2 24.57 13.54 18.89
N ARG A 3 24.88 14.76 18.43
CA ARG A 3 23.92 15.85 18.26
C ARG A 3 23.06 15.57 17.02
N SER A 4 21.76 15.85 17.08
CA SER A 4 20.94 15.86 15.88
C SER A 4 21.06 17.22 15.16
N THR A 5 20.74 17.28 13.87
CA THR A 5 20.67 18.55 13.14
C THR A 5 19.64 19.51 13.73
N ILE A 6 18.61 19.00 14.41
CA ILE A 6 17.58 19.77 15.11
C ILE A 6 18.15 20.53 16.31
N ASP A 7 19.17 19.99 16.99
CA ASP A 7 19.77 20.59 18.18
C ASP A 7 20.81 21.67 17.84
N ASN A 8 21.34 21.66 16.61
CA ASN A 8 22.39 22.58 16.19
C ASN A 8 21.93 24.04 16.21
N GLY A 9 20.70 24.32 15.77
CA GLY A 9 20.12 25.67 15.77
C GLY A 9 20.01 26.24 17.18
N ALA A 10 19.41 25.49 18.11
CA ALA A 10 19.30 25.89 19.52
C ALA A 10 20.66 26.06 20.18
N THR A 11 21.62 25.18 19.85
CA THR A 11 22.97 25.23 20.42
C THR A 11 23.76 26.47 19.97
N VAL A 12 23.63 26.86 18.69
CA VAL A 12 24.28 28.08 18.16
C VAL A 12 23.64 29.33 18.75
N LEU A 13 22.31 29.37 18.87
CA LEU A 13 21.59 30.49 19.48
C LEU A 13 22.00 30.72 20.94
N ASP A 14 22.05 29.66 21.73
CA ASP A 14 22.52 29.70 23.12
C ASP A 14 23.96 30.25 23.21
N LEU A 15 24.86 29.79 22.32
CA LEU A 15 26.23 30.28 22.26
C LEU A 15 26.33 31.77 21.88
N MET A 16 25.34 32.30 21.15
CA MET A 16 25.24 33.70 20.79
C MET A 16 24.53 34.55 21.87
N GLY A 17 24.23 33.98 23.03
CA GLY A 17 23.51 34.65 24.12
C GLY A 17 22.00 34.77 23.88
N GLY A 18 21.48 34.02 22.90
CA GLY A 18 20.06 33.87 22.63
C GLY A 18 19.42 32.77 23.48
N ASP A 19 18.20 32.38 23.11
CA ASP A 19 17.47 31.35 23.81
C ASP A 19 18.11 29.96 23.63
N ASN A 20 17.85 29.05 24.58
CA ASN A 20 18.44 27.71 24.58
C ASN A 20 17.52 26.62 24.02
N PHE A 21 16.39 27.02 23.46
CA PHE A 21 15.46 26.18 22.68
C PHE A 21 15.05 26.86 21.37
N ILE A 22 14.88 26.07 20.31
CA ILE A 22 14.22 26.52 19.08
C ILE A 22 13.43 25.37 18.44
N GLY A 23 12.12 25.55 18.29
CA GLY A 23 11.23 24.47 17.85
C GLY A 23 11.30 23.26 18.79
N LEU A 24 11.61 22.08 18.24
CA LEU A 24 11.88 20.86 19.02
C LEU A 24 13.36 20.69 19.43
N GLY A 25 14.23 21.59 18.96
CA GLY A 25 15.66 21.58 19.23
C GLY A 25 16.00 22.22 20.56
N ARG A 26 16.97 21.64 21.25
CA ARG A 26 17.50 22.15 22.53
C ARG A 26 19.01 22.33 22.44
N SER A 27 19.54 23.29 23.17
CA SER A 27 20.97 23.51 23.22
C SER A 27 21.66 22.34 23.93
N GLY A 28 22.63 21.73 23.25
CA GLY A 28 23.50 20.72 23.83
C GLY A 28 24.56 21.27 24.79
N LEU A 29 24.58 22.58 25.03
CA LEU A 29 25.48 23.25 25.99
C LEU A 29 24.81 23.40 27.36
N SER A 30 23.55 23.81 27.39
CA SER A 30 22.82 24.16 28.62
C SER A 30 21.83 23.09 29.09
N SER A 31 21.50 22.10 28.25
CA SER A 31 20.57 21.02 28.62
C SER A 31 21.24 19.64 28.59
N THR A 32 21.13 18.91 29.70
CA THR A 32 21.53 17.50 29.75
C THR A 32 20.44 16.64 29.14
N SER A 33 20.84 15.65 28.33
CA SER A 33 19.86 14.73 27.76
C SER A 33 19.33 13.77 28.82
N LEU A 34 18.07 13.33 28.67
CA LEU A 34 17.53 12.24 29.49
C LEU A 34 18.40 10.98 29.43
N ALA A 35 19.04 10.71 28.29
CA ALA A 35 19.99 9.59 28.14
C ALA A 35 21.31 9.78 28.92
N THR A 36 21.60 11.00 29.39
CA THR A 36 22.73 11.25 30.31
C THR A 36 22.32 11.15 31.79
N GLN A 37 21.01 11.24 32.08
CA GLN A 37 20.46 11.09 33.44
C GLN A 37 20.08 9.64 33.74
N PHE A 38 19.61 8.90 32.73
CA PHE A 38 19.26 7.49 32.83
C PHE A 38 20.24 6.65 32.01
N MET A 39 21.05 5.82 32.67
CA MET A 39 21.90 4.85 31.97
C MET A 39 21.10 3.78 31.21
N ASN A 40 19.84 3.57 31.59
CA ASN A 40 18.90 2.62 30.98
C ASN A 40 17.72 3.33 30.31
N ILE A 41 17.99 4.35 29.48
CA ILE A 41 16.94 5.16 28.84
C ILE A 41 15.96 4.32 28.00
N ASP A 42 16.42 3.25 27.35
CA ASP A 42 15.56 2.37 26.56
C ASP A 42 14.53 1.65 27.44
N GLU A 43 14.96 1.10 28.59
CA GLU A 43 14.06 0.49 29.57
C GLU A 43 13.07 1.51 30.15
N LYS A 44 13.50 2.76 30.36
CA LYS A 44 12.62 3.84 30.83
C LYS A 44 11.55 4.17 29.79
N ILE A 45 11.94 4.28 28.51
CA ILE A 45 11.01 4.53 27.42
C ILE A 45 9.98 3.40 27.32
N GLU A 46 10.42 2.14 27.34
CA GLU A 46 9.53 0.97 27.36
C GLU A 46 8.57 1.01 28.56
N GLY A 47 9.08 1.35 29.75
CA GLY A 47 8.27 1.50 30.96
C GLY A 47 7.27 2.65 30.92
N TRP A 48 7.55 3.72 30.16
CA TRP A 48 6.65 4.88 30.00
C TRP A 48 5.59 4.69 28.92
N LYS A 49 5.80 3.80 27.95
CA LYS A 49 4.84 3.54 26.86
C LYS A 49 3.39 3.39 27.34
N PRO A 50 3.08 2.58 28.38
CA PRO A 50 1.70 2.43 28.84
C PRO A 50 1.07 3.73 29.35
N ALA A 51 1.86 4.57 30.02
CA ALA A 51 1.40 5.86 30.54
C ALA A 51 1.14 6.86 29.41
N VAL A 52 2.01 6.91 28.40
CA VAL A 52 1.84 7.75 27.21
C VAL A 52 0.61 7.33 26.40
N ILE A 53 0.44 6.03 26.15
CA ILE A 53 -0.73 5.49 25.45
C ILE A 53 -2.03 5.83 26.20
N LYS A 54 -2.02 5.79 27.54
CA LYS A 54 -3.17 6.17 28.36
C LYS A 54 -3.57 7.65 28.15
N GLN A 55 -2.62 8.55 27.89
CA GLN A 55 -2.91 9.96 27.64
C GLN A 55 -3.68 10.19 26.33
N TRP A 56 -3.62 9.26 25.37
CA TRP A 56 -4.37 9.38 24.11
C TRP A 56 -5.88 9.18 24.30
N GLY A 57 -6.33 8.68 25.46
CA GLY A 57 -7.75 8.57 25.78
C GLY A 57 -8.52 7.59 24.91
N PHE A 58 -7.87 6.52 24.41
CA PHE A 58 -8.53 5.51 23.57
C PHE A 58 -9.73 4.89 24.29
N PRO A 59 -10.91 4.80 23.63
CA PRO A 59 -12.06 4.12 24.19
C PRO A 59 -11.72 2.68 24.53
N ASN A 60 -12.26 2.18 25.64
CA ASN A 60 -11.97 0.82 26.11
C ASN A 60 -12.85 -0.27 25.46
N ARG A 61 -13.80 0.13 24.62
CA ARG A 61 -14.76 -0.75 23.92
C ARG A 61 -15.16 -0.16 22.58
N ILE A 62 -15.52 -1.05 21.65
CA ILE A 62 -16.10 -0.73 20.35
C ILE A 62 -17.37 -1.56 20.15
N ASN A 63 -18.46 -0.89 19.81
CA ASN A 63 -19.77 -1.52 19.57
C ASN A 63 -20.41 -1.00 18.29
N LYS A 64 -20.49 0.32 18.14
CA LYS A 64 -20.99 1.00 16.94
C LYS A 64 -19.91 1.91 16.39
N TYR A 65 -19.90 2.06 15.08
CA TYR A 65 -18.96 2.93 14.40
C TYR A 65 -19.59 3.61 13.18
N SER A 66 -18.92 4.64 12.67
CA SER A 66 -19.21 5.23 11.37
C SER A 66 -17.92 5.45 10.58
N ILE A 67 -18.01 5.34 9.27
CA ILE A 67 -16.91 5.61 8.33
C ILE A 67 -17.34 6.73 7.41
N ASP A 68 -16.52 7.76 7.28
CA ASP A 68 -16.62 8.75 6.21
C ASP A 68 -15.64 8.33 5.09
N ASN A 69 -16.20 7.85 3.98
CA ASN A 69 -15.42 7.35 2.85
C ASN A 69 -14.71 8.45 2.06
N LYS A 70 -15.16 9.71 2.18
CA LYS A 70 -14.50 10.84 1.52
C LYS A 70 -13.33 11.34 2.36
N ALA A 71 -13.51 11.42 3.68
CA ALA A 71 -12.47 11.85 4.61
C ALA A 71 -11.48 10.72 4.97
N ASN A 72 -11.80 9.47 4.63
CA ASN A 72 -11.08 8.26 5.06
C ASN A 72 -10.92 8.22 6.59
N THR A 73 -12.00 8.54 7.31
CA THR A 73 -12.02 8.54 8.77
C THR A 73 -13.01 7.53 9.32
N PHE A 74 -12.64 6.97 10.47
CA PHE A 74 -13.45 6.05 11.24
C PHE A 74 -13.73 6.65 12.62
N THR A 75 -14.99 6.68 13.02
CA THR A 75 -15.42 7.23 14.30
C THR A 75 -16.11 6.15 15.14
N PHE A 76 -15.65 5.97 16.38
CA PHE A 76 -16.30 5.12 17.38
C PHE A 76 -16.12 5.72 18.76
N SER A 77 -17.14 5.58 19.62
CA SER A 77 -17.09 6.05 21.02
C SER A 77 -16.58 7.51 21.17
N GLY A 78 -16.95 8.38 20.22
CA GLY A 78 -16.56 9.80 20.19
C GLY A 78 -15.14 10.10 19.66
N MET A 79 -14.32 9.07 19.43
CA MET A 79 -12.98 9.21 18.85
C MET A 79 -13.02 9.06 17.33
N THR A 80 -12.27 9.89 16.61
CA THR A 80 -12.11 9.82 15.15
C THR A 80 -10.67 9.57 14.78
N ILE A 81 -10.43 8.61 13.90
CA ILE A 81 -9.10 8.13 13.49
C ILE A 81 -9.04 8.05 11.96
N LYS A 82 -7.88 8.30 11.36
CA LYS A 82 -7.67 8.08 9.92
C LYS A 82 -7.43 6.60 9.61
N VAL A 83 -7.96 6.16 8.48
CA VAL A 83 -7.75 4.84 7.88
C VAL A 83 -6.43 4.85 7.08
N PRO A 84 -5.65 3.75 7.05
CA PRO A 84 -5.91 2.43 7.64
C PRO A 84 -5.40 2.23 9.06
N PHE A 85 -6.03 1.30 9.80
CA PHE A 85 -5.59 0.88 11.14
C PHE A 85 -6.20 -0.47 11.54
N ILE A 86 -5.63 -1.07 12.59
CA ILE A 86 -6.22 -2.22 13.29
C ILE A 86 -6.48 -1.83 14.75
N LEU A 87 -7.60 -2.27 15.29
CA LEU A 87 -7.88 -2.25 16.72
C LEU A 87 -7.77 -3.67 17.25
N LYS A 88 -6.81 -3.92 18.14
CA LYS A 88 -6.82 -5.12 18.97
C LYS A 88 -7.83 -4.92 20.09
N VAL A 89 -8.83 -5.79 20.16
CA VAL A 89 -9.95 -5.69 21.11
C VAL A 89 -9.81 -6.79 22.17
N GLY A 90 -9.70 -6.37 23.42
CA GLY A 90 -9.67 -7.24 24.59
C GLY A 90 -10.76 -6.88 25.60
N VAL A 91 -10.72 -7.52 26.77
CA VAL A 91 -11.66 -7.24 27.86
C VAL A 91 -11.36 -5.84 28.42
N ASN A 92 -12.30 -4.90 28.23
CA ASN A 92 -12.17 -3.49 28.66
C ASN A 92 -10.89 -2.80 28.16
N LYS A 93 -10.40 -3.20 26.99
CA LYS A 93 -9.19 -2.63 26.39
C LYS A 93 -9.32 -2.64 24.88
N VAL A 94 -9.00 -1.52 24.25
CA VAL A 94 -8.79 -1.43 22.80
C VAL A 94 -7.43 -0.81 22.58
N GLU A 95 -6.60 -1.46 21.77
CA GLU A 95 -5.25 -1.00 21.44
C GLU A 95 -5.16 -0.77 19.94
N PRO A 96 -4.86 0.46 19.48
CA PRO A 96 -4.71 0.75 18.08
C PRO A 96 -3.34 0.30 17.55
N MET A 97 -3.30 -0.09 16.29
CA MET A 97 -2.12 -0.44 15.52
C MET A 97 -2.18 0.35 14.21
N PHE A 98 -1.08 0.98 13.83
CA PHE A 98 -1.01 1.92 12.71
C PHE A 98 0.13 1.55 11.77
N ASP A 99 -0.03 1.91 10.50
CA ASP A 99 1.08 1.97 9.54
C ASP A 99 1.76 3.34 9.64
N VAL A 100 2.97 3.37 10.20
CA VAL A 100 3.81 4.58 10.24
C VAL A 100 5.10 4.34 9.47
N TYR A 101 5.76 5.42 9.06
CA TYR A 101 6.99 5.35 8.27
C TYR A 101 8.02 4.40 8.91
N LEU A 102 8.52 3.43 8.11
CA LEU A 102 9.44 2.35 8.52
C LEU A 102 8.89 1.35 9.54
N SER A 103 7.57 1.32 9.79
CA SER A 103 6.96 0.30 10.62
C SER A 103 6.65 -0.97 9.84
N THR A 104 6.45 -2.07 10.58
CA THR A 104 5.91 -3.31 10.03
C THR A 104 4.53 -3.05 9.41
N PRO A 105 4.23 -3.49 8.18
CA PRO A 105 2.92 -3.29 7.56
C PRO A 105 1.76 -3.83 8.41
N LEU A 106 0.57 -3.21 8.33
CA LEU A 106 -0.59 -3.58 9.15
C LEU A 106 -0.96 -5.06 9.07
N LYS A 107 -0.91 -5.69 7.89
CA LYS A 107 -1.16 -7.13 7.74
C LYS A 107 -0.22 -8.01 8.57
N LYS A 108 1.07 -7.65 8.62
CA LYS A 108 2.09 -8.37 9.40
C LYS A 108 1.96 -8.06 10.90
N GLN A 109 1.54 -6.85 11.24
CA GLN A 109 1.13 -6.52 12.61
C GLN A 109 -0.07 -7.37 13.05
N LEU A 110 -1.08 -7.54 12.19
CA LEU A 110 -2.24 -8.40 12.45
C LEU A 110 -1.80 -9.85 12.69
N ALA A 111 -0.89 -10.37 11.87
CA ALA A 111 -0.36 -11.73 11.98
C ALA A 111 0.35 -12.02 13.33
N SER A 112 0.73 -10.99 14.09
CA SER A 112 1.33 -11.13 15.42
C SER A 112 0.32 -11.34 16.55
N LEU A 113 -0.98 -11.18 16.29
CA LEU A 113 -2.03 -11.37 17.29
C LEU A 113 -2.23 -12.86 17.63
N THR A 114 -2.56 -13.15 18.88
CA THR A 114 -2.86 -14.52 19.31
C THR A 114 -4.27 -14.93 18.89
N MET A 115 -4.54 -16.24 18.84
CA MET A 115 -5.87 -16.80 18.53
C MET A 115 -7.03 -16.25 19.37
N SER A 116 -6.74 -15.85 20.60
CA SER A 116 -7.71 -15.30 21.55
C SER A 116 -7.93 -13.78 21.40
N ASN A 117 -7.15 -13.10 20.57
CA ASN A 117 -7.30 -11.68 20.34
C ASN A 117 -8.38 -11.42 19.29
N ASN A 118 -9.37 -10.62 19.68
CA ASN A 118 -10.31 -10.07 18.73
C ASN A 118 -9.68 -8.83 18.06
N TYR A 119 -10.12 -8.53 16.84
CA TYR A 119 -9.67 -7.35 16.12
C TYR A 119 -10.77 -6.68 15.30
N VAL A 120 -10.55 -5.42 14.98
CA VAL A 120 -11.26 -4.68 13.93
C VAL A 120 -10.20 -4.09 13.00
N TRP A 121 -10.15 -4.54 11.76
CA TRP A 121 -9.27 -4.02 10.72
C TRP A 121 -10.08 -3.17 9.75
N VAL A 122 -9.65 -1.92 9.55
CA VAL A 122 -10.29 -0.99 8.62
C VAL A 122 -9.27 -0.56 7.59
N ASP A 123 -9.54 -0.88 6.33
CA ASP A 123 -8.61 -0.72 5.21
C ASP A 123 -9.31 -0.87 3.86
N LYS A 124 -8.55 -0.86 2.78
CA LYS A 124 -9.00 -1.22 1.44
C LYS A 124 -9.51 -2.67 1.41
N CYS A 125 -10.64 -2.88 0.76
CA CYS A 125 -11.28 -4.19 0.67
C CYS A 125 -10.38 -5.28 0.08
N TYR A 126 -9.50 -4.93 -0.86
CA TYR A 126 -8.57 -5.89 -1.44
C TYR A 126 -7.60 -6.48 -0.40
N GLU A 127 -7.21 -5.73 0.65
CA GLU A 127 -6.32 -6.21 1.71
C GLU A 127 -6.95 -7.41 2.45
N MET A 128 -8.23 -7.30 2.81
CA MET A 128 -8.97 -8.40 3.43
C MET A 128 -9.40 -9.47 2.41
N GLY A 129 -9.70 -9.05 1.19
CA GLY A 129 -10.15 -9.94 0.12
C GLY A 129 -9.13 -11.02 -0.22
N ARG A 130 -7.85 -10.64 -0.24
CA ARG A 130 -6.73 -11.55 -0.51
C ARG A 130 -6.50 -12.60 0.58
N VAL A 131 -7.02 -12.37 1.78
CA VAL A 131 -6.87 -13.30 2.91
C VAL A 131 -8.11 -14.18 3.08
N TRP A 132 -9.33 -13.62 2.98
CA TRP A 132 -10.55 -14.34 3.35
C TRP A 132 -11.71 -14.27 2.35
N ALA A 133 -11.66 -13.37 1.37
CA ALA A 133 -12.79 -13.06 0.47
C ALA A 133 -12.30 -12.71 -0.95
N PRO A 134 -11.88 -13.72 -1.75
CA PRO A 134 -11.29 -13.50 -3.08
C PRO A 134 -12.13 -12.62 -4.01
N GLU A 135 -13.45 -12.61 -3.85
CA GLU A 135 -14.39 -11.73 -4.56
C GLU A 135 -14.13 -10.23 -4.34
N LEU A 136 -13.44 -9.85 -3.26
CA LEU A 136 -13.03 -8.49 -2.94
C LEU A 136 -11.58 -8.17 -3.34
N ALA A 137 -10.83 -9.11 -3.92
CA ALA A 137 -9.38 -8.98 -4.15
C ALA A 137 -8.97 -7.82 -5.09
N LEU A 138 -9.92 -7.22 -5.81
CA LEU A 138 -9.73 -6.06 -6.68
C LEU A 138 -10.43 -4.79 -6.17
N ASN A 139 -11.16 -4.86 -5.06
CA ASN A 139 -12.01 -3.78 -4.57
C ASN A 139 -11.19 -2.74 -3.79
N THR A 140 -11.20 -1.49 -4.28
CA THR A 140 -10.43 -0.36 -3.73
C THR A 140 -11.24 0.52 -2.78
N GLY A 141 -12.50 0.15 -2.51
CA GLY A 141 -13.32 0.74 -1.46
C GLY A 141 -12.83 0.37 -0.06
N LEU A 142 -13.39 1.00 0.96
CA LEU A 142 -13.07 0.66 2.34
C LEU A 142 -13.92 -0.51 2.83
N CYS A 143 -13.29 -1.42 3.57
CA CYS A 143 -13.92 -2.52 4.27
C CYS A 143 -13.57 -2.51 5.75
N VAL A 144 -14.43 -3.14 6.53
CA VAL A 144 -14.19 -3.46 7.94
C VAL A 144 -14.20 -4.97 8.08
N ALA A 145 -13.11 -5.54 8.58
CA ALA A 145 -13.06 -6.93 9.00
C ALA A 145 -13.03 -7.00 10.53
N SER A 146 -13.95 -7.76 11.13
CA SER A 146 -13.99 -7.97 12.58
C SER A 146 -14.16 -9.43 12.95
N GLY A 147 -13.41 -9.88 13.95
CA GLY A 147 -13.40 -11.26 14.41
C GLY A 147 -12.13 -11.62 15.17
N ASN A 148 -11.72 -12.89 15.10
CA ASN A 148 -10.43 -13.38 15.55
C ASN A 148 -9.74 -14.15 14.42
N LEU A 149 -8.42 -14.33 14.50
CA LEU A 149 -7.65 -15.00 13.44
C LEU A 149 -7.91 -16.50 13.34
N ALA A 150 -8.58 -17.10 14.33
CA ALA A 150 -8.88 -18.53 14.34
C ALA A 150 -10.18 -18.89 13.59
N SER A 151 -10.85 -17.92 12.97
CA SER A 151 -12.08 -18.09 12.18
C SER A 151 -12.12 -17.09 11.02
N LYS A 152 -13.00 -17.31 10.03
CA LYS A 152 -13.23 -16.30 8.98
C LYS A 152 -13.91 -15.07 9.64
N PRO A 153 -13.34 -13.86 9.52
CA PRO A 153 -13.95 -12.66 10.10
C PRO A 153 -15.21 -12.26 9.34
N GLU A 154 -16.07 -11.48 10.00
CA GLU A 154 -17.11 -10.73 9.32
C GLU A 154 -16.45 -9.61 8.53
N ILE A 155 -16.70 -9.54 7.21
CA ILE A 155 -16.16 -8.50 6.34
C ILE A 155 -17.33 -7.70 5.76
N VAL A 156 -17.31 -6.39 5.95
CA VAL A 156 -18.34 -5.49 5.45
C VAL A 156 -17.73 -4.36 4.65
N GLN A 157 -18.18 -4.21 3.41
CA GLN A 157 -17.83 -3.07 2.57
C GLN A 157 -18.58 -1.82 3.04
N ALA A 158 -17.83 -0.75 3.35
CA ALA A 158 -18.38 0.52 3.77
C ALA A 158 -18.88 1.31 2.54
N SER A 159 -20.10 1.02 2.08
CA SER A 159 -20.71 1.70 0.93
C SER A 159 -21.32 3.07 1.28
N GLY A 160 -21.35 3.98 0.30
CA GLY A 160 -21.95 5.32 0.44
C GLY A 160 -20.97 6.39 0.93
N ALA A 161 -21.44 7.62 1.13
CA ALA A 161 -20.58 8.70 1.65
C ALA A 161 -20.21 8.49 3.12
N VAL A 162 -21.20 8.14 3.94
CA VAL A 162 -21.04 7.78 5.35
C VAL A 162 -21.69 6.43 5.60
N TYR A 163 -20.89 5.47 6.06
CA TYR A 163 -21.34 4.15 6.45
C TYR A 163 -21.49 4.07 7.98
N LYS A 164 -22.49 3.35 8.49
CA LYS A 164 -22.67 3.09 9.93
C LYS A 164 -22.76 1.61 10.17
N GLY A 165 -21.94 1.10 11.09
CA GLY A 165 -21.86 -0.32 11.39
C GLY A 165 -21.86 -0.61 12.88
N LYS A 166 -21.87 -1.90 13.19
CA LYS A 166 -21.68 -2.43 14.54
C LYS A 166 -20.67 -3.57 14.48
N VAL A 167 -19.98 -3.80 15.59
CA VAL A 167 -19.08 -4.94 15.74
C VAL A 167 -19.66 -5.85 16.82
N ASP A 168 -19.69 -7.14 16.53
CA ASP A 168 -20.05 -8.19 17.47
C ASP A 168 -18.99 -9.29 17.43
N PHE A 169 -18.52 -9.70 18.60
CA PHE A 169 -17.50 -10.74 18.75
C PHE A 169 -18.08 -12.02 19.35
N ALA A 170 -19.37 -12.28 19.09
CA ALA A 170 -20.02 -13.53 19.47
C ALA A 170 -19.08 -14.71 19.16
N GLN A 171 -18.84 -15.53 20.19
CA GLN A 171 -17.75 -16.52 20.24
C GLN A 171 -17.80 -17.46 19.04
N THR A 172 -16.94 -17.23 18.05
CA THR A 172 -16.68 -18.21 16.98
C THR A 172 -15.77 -19.29 17.54
N THR A 173 -16.20 -20.55 17.44
CA THR A 173 -15.32 -21.69 17.74
C THR A 173 -14.16 -21.69 16.76
N GLY A 174 -13.02 -21.17 17.19
CA GLY A 174 -11.83 -21.05 16.36
C GLY A 174 -11.09 -22.38 16.18
N SER A 175 -10.34 -22.51 15.09
CA SER A 175 -9.47 -23.65 14.81
C SER A 175 -8.01 -23.23 14.72
N GLN A 176 -7.11 -24.03 15.30
CA GLN A 176 -5.66 -23.84 15.17
C GLN A 176 -5.21 -23.87 13.70
N GLN A 177 -5.84 -24.70 12.88
CA GLN A 177 -5.50 -24.84 11.46
C GLN A 177 -5.88 -23.56 10.68
N VAL A 178 -7.08 -23.01 10.96
CA VAL A 178 -7.53 -21.75 10.35
C VAL A 178 -6.65 -20.59 10.78
N TYR A 179 -6.26 -20.57 12.07
CA TYR A 179 -5.30 -19.59 12.58
C TYR A 179 -3.97 -19.64 11.84
N GLN A 180 -3.35 -20.82 11.73
CA GLN A 180 -2.07 -20.94 11.04
C GLN A 180 -2.17 -20.52 9.58
N SER A 181 -3.19 -21.01 8.86
CA SER A 181 -3.41 -20.61 7.47
C SER A 181 -3.64 -19.11 7.30
N THR A 182 -4.33 -18.47 8.24
CA THR A 182 -4.58 -17.02 8.21
C THR A 182 -3.28 -16.24 8.45
N VAL A 183 -2.49 -16.66 9.44
CA VAL A 183 -1.18 -16.06 9.73
C VAL A 183 -0.22 -16.21 8.55
N ASP A 184 -0.21 -17.37 7.90
CA ASP A 184 0.63 -17.61 6.72
C ASP A 184 0.24 -16.66 5.58
N GLN A 185 -1.06 -16.50 5.30
CA GLN A 185 -1.56 -15.57 4.27
C GLN A 185 -1.22 -14.11 4.58
N LEU A 186 -1.40 -13.67 5.84
CA LEU A 186 -1.10 -12.30 6.26
C LEU A 186 0.40 -11.95 6.17
N ASN A 187 1.28 -12.96 6.23
CA ASN A 187 2.72 -12.78 6.14
C ASN A 187 3.26 -12.76 4.70
N ILE A 188 2.44 -13.08 3.69
CA ILE A 188 2.83 -12.96 2.28
C ILE A 188 3.14 -11.51 1.95
N ASP A 189 4.31 -11.25 1.37
CA ASP A 189 4.70 -9.93 0.92
C ASP A 189 3.83 -9.41 -0.22
N ASP A 190 3.65 -8.10 -0.31
CA ASP A 190 2.83 -7.49 -1.38
C ASP A 190 3.34 -7.86 -2.77
N GLU A 191 4.66 -7.93 -2.95
CA GLU A 191 5.29 -8.32 -4.22
C GLU A 191 5.03 -9.79 -4.58
N ALA A 192 4.93 -10.66 -3.58
CA ALA A 192 4.66 -12.10 -3.75
C ALA A 192 3.16 -12.41 -3.87
N THR A 193 2.28 -11.43 -3.62
CA THR A 193 0.84 -11.62 -3.64
C THR A 193 0.35 -11.91 -5.05
N LYS A 194 -0.48 -12.96 -5.19
CA LYS A 194 -1.16 -13.32 -6.44
C LYS A 194 -2.68 -13.26 -6.27
N TYR A 195 -3.38 -12.76 -7.29
CA TYR A 195 -4.85 -12.64 -7.28
C TYR A 195 -5.49 -13.12 -8.59
N GLN A 196 -6.77 -13.48 -8.54
CA GLN A 196 -7.53 -13.83 -9.74
C GLN A 196 -8.04 -12.55 -10.42
N SER A 197 -7.66 -12.34 -11.68
CA SER A 197 -8.12 -11.24 -12.51
C SER A 197 -7.75 -11.53 -13.97
N GLN A 198 -8.55 -11.10 -14.93
CA GLN A 198 -8.18 -11.14 -16.36
C GLN A 198 -7.18 -10.03 -16.71
N ALA A 199 -7.17 -8.94 -15.94
CA ALA A 199 -6.32 -7.78 -16.14
C ALA A 199 -5.31 -7.60 -15.01
N ILE A 200 -4.12 -7.11 -15.34
CA ILE A 200 -3.23 -6.46 -14.38
C ILE A 200 -3.86 -5.13 -14.01
N VAL A 201 -4.11 -4.92 -12.71
CA VAL A 201 -4.52 -3.62 -12.17
C VAL A 201 -3.33 -3.02 -11.45
N PHE A 202 -2.68 -2.03 -12.07
CA PHE A 202 -1.38 -1.54 -11.60
C PHE A 202 -1.46 -0.74 -10.30
N MET A 203 -2.63 -0.26 -9.90
CA MET A 203 -2.82 0.36 -8.57
C MET A 203 -2.87 -0.65 -7.42
N LEU A 204 -2.85 -1.95 -7.71
CA LEU A 204 -2.88 -3.00 -6.69
C LEU A 204 -1.47 -3.52 -6.39
N PRO A 205 -1.15 -3.83 -5.12
CA PRO A 205 0.03 -4.64 -4.81
C PRO A 205 -0.15 -6.06 -5.37
N GLY A 206 0.94 -6.75 -5.68
CA GLY A 206 0.92 -8.09 -6.28
C GLY A 206 0.55 -8.13 -7.76
N LEU A 207 0.32 -9.33 -8.28
CA LEU A 207 0.07 -9.58 -9.71
C LEU A 207 -1.05 -10.61 -9.93
N PRO A 208 -1.73 -10.61 -11.08
CA PRO A 208 -2.63 -11.69 -11.45
C PRO A 208 -1.89 -13.04 -11.51
N GLN A 209 -2.60 -14.15 -11.26
CA GLN A 209 -2.02 -15.50 -11.23
C GLN A 209 -1.31 -15.90 -12.53
N GLN A 210 -1.82 -15.44 -13.68
CA GLN A 210 -1.25 -15.69 -15.01
C GLN A 210 0.01 -14.86 -15.32
N VAL A 211 0.35 -13.88 -14.49
CA VAL A 211 1.52 -13.02 -14.68
C VAL A 211 2.63 -13.48 -13.74
N GLN A 212 3.76 -13.88 -14.32
CA GLN A 212 4.94 -14.31 -13.58
C GLN A 212 5.59 -13.13 -12.87
N ALA A 213 5.94 -12.09 -13.63
CA ALA A 213 6.66 -10.92 -13.13
C ALA A 213 6.38 -9.66 -13.97
N VAL A 214 6.60 -8.49 -13.37
CA VAL A 214 6.64 -7.21 -14.07
C VAL A 214 7.88 -6.44 -13.63
N SER A 215 8.64 -5.91 -14.57
CA SER A 215 9.83 -5.09 -14.31
C SER A 215 9.76 -3.75 -15.05
N GLY A 216 10.62 -2.80 -14.66
CA GLY A 216 10.65 -1.45 -15.25
C GLY A 216 9.53 -0.53 -14.77
N ILE A 217 8.86 -0.86 -13.65
CA ILE A 217 7.79 -0.05 -13.06
C ILE A 217 8.14 0.41 -11.64
N SER A 218 7.69 1.60 -11.26
CA SER A 218 7.95 2.20 -9.95
C SER A 218 7.03 1.64 -8.84
N SER A 219 7.03 2.26 -7.67
CA SER A 219 6.08 1.99 -6.57
C SER A 219 4.61 2.14 -6.99
N VAL A 220 3.71 1.53 -6.22
CA VAL A 220 2.24 1.65 -6.36
C VAL A 220 1.80 3.08 -6.07
N GLU A 221 0.84 3.57 -6.85
CA GLU A 221 0.11 4.80 -6.61
C GLU A 221 -1.41 4.51 -6.60
N ASP A 222 -2.22 5.48 -6.14
CA ASP A 222 -3.67 5.34 -5.98
C ASP A 222 -4.46 5.24 -7.30
N TRP A 223 -3.78 5.43 -8.43
CA TRP A 223 -4.32 5.32 -9.78
C TRP A 223 -3.63 4.25 -10.65
N GLY A 224 -2.40 3.83 -10.33
CA GLY A 224 -1.59 2.96 -11.19
C GLY A 224 -0.11 2.88 -10.80
N ARG A 225 0.76 2.64 -11.78
CA ARG A 225 2.23 2.62 -11.63
C ARG A 225 2.89 3.32 -12.81
N TRP A 226 3.95 4.07 -12.56
CA TRP A 226 4.77 4.59 -13.65
C TRP A 226 5.78 3.56 -14.17
N SER A 227 6.09 3.61 -15.46
CA SER A 227 7.37 3.10 -15.96
C SER A 227 8.52 3.94 -15.39
N ASP A 228 9.64 3.32 -15.04
CA ASP A 228 10.81 4.02 -14.54
C ASP A 228 12.09 3.55 -15.24
N ALA A 229 12.66 4.43 -16.06
CA ALA A 229 13.87 4.14 -16.82
C ALA A 229 15.14 4.05 -15.97
N ASN A 230 15.08 4.44 -14.68
CA ASN A 230 16.15 4.13 -13.74
C ASN A 230 16.15 2.65 -13.32
N LEU A 231 14.98 2.00 -13.36
CA LEU A 231 14.84 0.57 -13.03
C LEU A 231 15.08 -0.33 -14.26
N ALA A 232 14.49 0.02 -15.40
CA ALA A 232 14.76 -0.61 -16.69
C ALA A 232 14.32 0.30 -17.84
N PRO A 233 15.00 0.27 -19.01
CA PRO A 233 14.65 1.13 -20.15
C PRO A 233 13.27 0.85 -20.75
N ALA A 234 12.67 -0.29 -20.45
CA ALA A 234 11.35 -0.69 -20.89
C ALA A 234 10.61 -1.42 -19.76
N VAL A 235 9.28 -1.39 -19.81
CA VAL A 235 8.44 -2.23 -18.96
C VAL A 235 8.36 -3.61 -19.60
N LYS A 236 8.68 -4.66 -18.83
CA LYS A 236 8.55 -6.05 -19.29
C LYS A 236 7.56 -6.77 -18.40
N ILE A 237 6.58 -7.41 -19.02
CA ILE A 237 5.54 -8.21 -18.37
C ILE A 237 5.74 -9.64 -18.85
N ASP A 238 6.11 -10.52 -17.94
CA ASP A 238 6.31 -11.95 -18.20
C ASP A 238 5.09 -12.72 -17.69
N TYR A 239 4.48 -13.52 -18.57
CA TYR A 239 3.39 -14.43 -18.25
C TYR A 239 3.92 -15.81 -17.88
N VAL A 240 3.14 -16.55 -17.11
CA VAL A 240 3.46 -17.93 -16.70
C VAL A 240 3.41 -18.86 -17.91
N ASP A 241 2.34 -18.76 -18.69
CA ASP A 241 2.14 -19.51 -19.92
C ASP A 241 2.39 -18.61 -21.15
N PRO A 242 2.68 -19.19 -22.33
CA PRO A 242 2.72 -18.45 -23.59
C PRO A 242 1.44 -17.63 -23.83
N LEU A 243 1.59 -16.42 -24.37
CA LEU A 243 0.46 -15.61 -24.79
C LEU A 243 -0.30 -16.30 -25.94
N PRO A 244 -1.61 -16.07 -26.11
CA PRO A 244 -2.39 -16.68 -27.19
C PRO A 244 -1.77 -16.40 -28.56
N ALA A 245 -1.97 -17.31 -29.53
CA ALA A 245 -1.43 -17.16 -30.89
C ALA A 245 -1.95 -15.90 -31.61
N SER A 246 -3.13 -15.42 -31.21
CA SER A 246 -3.72 -14.16 -31.64
C SER A 246 -4.56 -13.59 -30.50
N PHE A 247 -4.34 -12.33 -30.14
CA PHE A 247 -5.07 -11.67 -29.06
C PHE A 247 -5.18 -10.17 -29.29
N ASN A 248 -6.04 -9.53 -28.51
CA ASN A 248 -6.12 -8.10 -28.34
C ASN A 248 -5.45 -7.72 -27.02
N LEU A 249 -4.49 -6.80 -27.08
CA LEU A 249 -3.94 -6.16 -25.90
C LEU A 249 -4.78 -4.93 -25.58
N VAL A 250 -5.50 -4.95 -24.45
CA VAL A 250 -6.25 -3.80 -23.96
C VAL A 250 -5.40 -3.09 -22.91
N LEU A 251 -4.91 -1.90 -23.24
CA LEU A 251 -4.03 -1.10 -22.39
C LEU A 251 -4.69 0.22 -22.03
N ARG A 252 -4.92 0.44 -20.74
CA ARG A 252 -5.30 1.74 -20.19
C ARG A 252 -4.08 2.40 -19.57
N ALA A 253 -3.70 3.56 -20.09
CA ALA A 253 -2.49 4.26 -19.69
C ALA A 253 -2.55 5.76 -19.98
N ARG A 254 -1.53 6.48 -19.53
CA ARG A 254 -1.27 7.89 -19.83
C ARG A 254 0.21 8.11 -20.17
N ALA A 255 0.54 9.04 -21.05
CA ALA A 255 1.91 9.41 -21.34
C ALA A 255 2.41 10.50 -20.37
N TYR A 256 3.72 10.52 -20.12
CA TYR A 256 4.37 11.54 -19.30
C TYR A 256 5.40 12.36 -20.09
N GLY A 257 5.45 13.66 -19.83
CA GLY A 257 6.49 14.56 -20.34
C GLY A 257 6.63 14.50 -21.86
N ASN A 258 7.85 14.24 -22.33
CA ASN A 258 8.17 14.22 -23.77
C ASN A 258 7.54 13.02 -24.53
N ASN A 259 6.88 12.09 -23.84
CA ASN A 259 6.19 10.96 -24.47
C ASN A 259 4.74 11.29 -24.85
N ILE A 260 4.19 12.43 -24.41
CA ILE A 260 2.83 12.86 -24.75
C ILE A 260 2.71 13.04 -26.26
N GLY A 261 1.74 12.34 -26.87
CA GLY A 261 1.54 12.40 -28.32
C GLY A 261 2.66 11.76 -29.15
N LYS A 262 3.56 10.97 -28.53
CA LYS A 262 4.63 10.25 -29.23
C LYS A 262 4.32 8.75 -29.32
N PRO A 263 4.81 8.07 -30.37
CA PRO A 263 4.64 6.63 -30.50
C PRO A 263 5.43 5.89 -29.42
N ILE A 264 4.72 5.12 -28.60
CA ILE A 264 5.26 4.18 -27.61
C ILE A 264 5.22 2.79 -28.23
N SER A 265 6.37 2.10 -28.24
CA SER A 265 6.49 0.75 -28.78
C SER A 265 5.89 -0.26 -27.81
N VAL A 266 5.13 -1.21 -28.34
CA VAL A 266 4.65 -2.40 -27.64
C VAL A 266 5.05 -3.62 -28.48
N LYS A 267 5.85 -4.52 -27.89
CA LYS A 267 6.43 -5.68 -28.54
C LYS A 267 5.98 -7.00 -27.94
N VAL A 268 5.74 -7.97 -28.82
CA VAL A 268 5.48 -9.38 -28.50
C VAL A 268 6.30 -10.23 -29.47
N GLY A 269 7.45 -10.74 -29.01
CA GLY A 269 8.41 -11.40 -29.90
C GLY A 269 8.92 -10.44 -30.97
N ASP A 270 8.77 -10.84 -32.24
CA ASP A 270 9.15 -10.04 -33.40
C ASP A 270 8.06 -9.04 -33.85
N GLU A 271 6.84 -9.14 -33.31
CA GLU A 271 5.77 -8.20 -33.64
C GLU A 271 5.86 -6.93 -32.78
N GLU A 272 5.87 -5.79 -33.45
CA GLU A 272 5.95 -4.46 -32.85
C GLU A 272 4.79 -3.59 -33.32
N GLN A 273 4.05 -3.04 -32.37
CA GLN A 273 2.97 -2.10 -32.62
C GLN A 273 3.28 -0.79 -31.89
N PHE A 274 2.76 0.32 -32.41
CA PHE A 274 2.95 1.64 -31.80
C PHE A 274 1.62 2.21 -31.33
N VAL A 275 1.58 2.63 -30.07
CA VAL A 275 0.43 3.30 -29.45
C VAL A 275 0.80 4.72 -29.07
N THR A 276 -0.19 5.60 -29.00
CA THR A 276 0.01 6.99 -28.59
C THR A 276 -0.99 7.32 -27.50
N PHE A 277 -0.52 7.99 -26.45
CA PHE A 277 -1.35 8.43 -25.32
C PHE A 277 -1.16 9.93 -25.07
N ASN A 278 -2.21 10.55 -24.54
CA ASN A 278 -2.15 11.90 -23.98
C ASN A 278 -1.74 11.88 -22.48
N ALA A 279 -1.75 13.04 -21.85
CA ALA A 279 -1.47 13.18 -20.41
C ALA A 279 -2.59 12.62 -19.49
N GLN A 280 -3.75 12.31 -20.07
CA GLN A 280 -4.90 11.73 -19.36
C GLN A 280 -4.98 10.23 -19.63
N ASP A 281 -5.71 9.52 -18.78
CA ASP A 281 -5.98 8.10 -18.99
C ASP A 281 -6.79 7.89 -20.27
N GLU A 282 -6.25 7.06 -21.15
CA GLU A 282 -6.92 6.60 -22.36
C GLU A 282 -6.76 5.09 -22.46
N THR A 283 -7.72 4.43 -23.11
CA THR A 283 -7.66 2.99 -23.37
C THR A 283 -7.47 2.76 -24.86
N VAL A 284 -6.48 1.96 -25.20
CA VAL A 284 -6.23 1.50 -26.57
C VAL A 284 -6.35 -0.01 -26.62
N THR A 285 -6.83 -0.52 -27.75
CA THR A 285 -6.88 -1.96 -28.03
C THR A 285 -5.99 -2.23 -29.24
N VAL A 286 -5.01 -3.11 -29.07
CA VAL A 286 -3.99 -3.38 -30.10
C VAL A 286 -4.00 -4.86 -30.45
N PRO A 287 -4.23 -5.22 -31.72
CA PRO A 287 -4.15 -6.61 -32.15
C PRO A 287 -2.69 -7.07 -32.23
N PHE A 288 -2.35 -8.22 -31.60
CA PHE A 288 -1.08 -8.94 -31.81
C PHE A 288 -1.24 -10.37 -32.34
N THR A 289 -0.31 -10.81 -33.19
CA THR A 289 -0.08 -12.22 -33.53
C THR A 289 1.18 -12.73 -32.83
N ASN A 290 1.13 -13.97 -32.33
CA ASN A 290 2.20 -14.57 -31.55
C ASN A 290 2.51 -16.00 -32.05
N PRO A 291 2.94 -16.19 -33.31
CA PRO A 291 3.29 -17.51 -33.83
C PRO A 291 4.50 -18.13 -33.11
N GLY A 292 5.34 -17.31 -32.47
CA GLY A 292 6.51 -17.74 -31.71
C GLY A 292 6.22 -18.26 -30.31
N ASN A 293 4.95 -18.31 -29.87
CA ASN A 293 4.56 -18.71 -28.51
C ASN A 293 5.33 -17.93 -27.43
N VAL A 294 5.55 -16.63 -27.65
CA VAL A 294 6.23 -15.76 -26.71
C VAL A 294 5.33 -15.49 -25.50
N GLN A 295 5.91 -15.45 -24.31
CA GLN A 295 5.18 -15.24 -23.04
C GLN A 295 5.35 -13.84 -22.46
N SER A 296 5.95 -12.91 -23.21
CA SER A 296 6.34 -11.60 -22.68
C SER A 296 5.87 -10.44 -23.56
N ILE A 297 5.42 -9.37 -22.91
CA ILE A 297 5.06 -8.09 -23.52
C ILE A 297 6.08 -7.05 -23.08
N VAL A 298 6.61 -6.28 -24.02
CA VAL A 298 7.59 -5.21 -23.75
C VAL A 298 7.03 -3.87 -24.18
N ILE A 299 6.94 -2.90 -23.27
CA ILE A 299 6.46 -1.53 -23.54
C ILE A 299 7.63 -0.56 -23.38
N THR A 300 7.96 0.17 -24.44
CA THR A 300 9.13 1.06 -24.47
C THR A 300 8.72 2.51 -24.79
N PRO A 301 8.64 3.39 -23.78
CA PRO A 301 8.48 4.83 -23.98
C PRO A 301 9.73 5.41 -24.68
N PRO A 302 9.59 6.23 -25.73
CA PRO A 302 10.72 6.70 -26.53
C PRO A 302 11.60 7.75 -25.85
N SER A 303 11.07 8.48 -24.86
CA SER A 303 11.78 9.60 -24.23
C SER A 303 11.41 9.75 -22.75
N PRO A 304 11.78 8.81 -21.87
CA PRO A 304 11.58 8.93 -20.42
C PRO A 304 12.13 10.27 -19.89
N THR A 305 11.33 10.96 -19.07
CA THR A 305 11.58 12.33 -18.63
C THR A 305 11.60 12.39 -17.10
N GLU A 306 12.56 13.09 -16.52
CA GLU A 306 12.60 13.36 -15.08
C GLU A 306 11.59 14.46 -14.71
N PRO A 307 10.76 14.28 -13.67
CA PRO A 307 9.92 15.35 -13.14
C PRO A 307 10.74 16.53 -12.61
N ILE A 308 10.26 17.75 -12.89
CA ILE A 308 10.90 18.99 -12.44
C ILE A 308 10.58 19.27 -10.95
N GLU A 309 9.48 18.74 -10.43
CA GLU A 309 9.05 18.91 -9.04
C GLU A 309 9.51 17.73 -8.16
N GLY A 310 10.15 18.02 -7.01
CA GLY A 310 10.24 17.06 -5.90
C GLY A 310 11.61 16.54 -5.47
N THR A 311 12.74 17.15 -5.87
CA THR A 311 14.09 16.73 -5.40
C THR A 311 14.42 17.13 -3.96
N SER A 312 13.43 17.60 -3.18
CA SER A 312 13.64 18.08 -1.80
C SER A 312 13.81 16.98 -0.74
N SER A 313 13.70 15.71 -1.11
CA SER A 313 13.67 14.57 -0.17
C SER A 313 14.90 13.65 -0.23
N GLY A 314 15.92 13.98 -1.03
CA GLY A 314 17.16 13.19 -1.12
C GLY A 314 17.02 11.84 -1.85
N PHE A 315 15.90 11.62 -2.54
CA PHE A 315 15.70 10.48 -3.44
C PHE A 315 16.08 10.87 -4.88
N GLU A 316 16.64 9.92 -5.64
CA GLU A 316 16.90 10.13 -7.07
C GLU A 316 15.57 10.33 -7.83
N PRO A 317 15.48 11.34 -8.71
CA PRO A 317 14.26 11.59 -9.47
C PRO A 317 13.99 10.41 -10.42
N LYS A 318 12.75 9.88 -10.38
CA LYS A 318 12.30 8.81 -11.28
C LYS A 318 12.36 9.27 -12.74
N LYS A 319 12.72 8.39 -13.68
CA LYS A 319 12.67 8.70 -15.13
C LYS A 319 11.40 8.13 -15.75
N LEU A 320 10.36 8.96 -15.83
CA LEU A 320 9.01 8.53 -16.14
C LEU A 320 8.70 8.58 -17.64
N GLY A 321 8.01 7.56 -18.15
CA GLY A 321 7.65 7.46 -19.57
C GLY A 321 6.14 7.32 -19.80
N ILE A 322 5.56 6.25 -19.26
CA ILE A 322 4.14 5.91 -19.36
C ILE A 322 3.59 5.56 -17.97
N GLY A 323 2.40 6.03 -17.64
CA GLY A 323 1.64 5.65 -16.45
C GLY A 323 0.67 4.55 -16.80
N LEU A 324 0.85 3.37 -16.21
CA LEU A 324 0.07 2.17 -16.46
C LEU A 324 -1.07 2.10 -15.44
N VAL A 325 -2.31 2.01 -15.93
CA VAL A 325 -3.51 1.86 -15.08
C VAL A 325 -3.94 0.40 -15.07
N SER A 326 -4.15 -0.18 -16.25
CA SER A 326 -4.50 -1.59 -16.39
C SER A 326 -4.05 -2.17 -17.74
N LEU A 327 -3.79 -3.47 -17.77
CA LEU A 327 -3.47 -4.21 -18.99
C LEU A 327 -4.17 -5.57 -18.98
N ALA A 328 -4.86 -5.91 -20.07
CA ALA A 328 -5.50 -7.21 -20.26
C ALA A 328 -5.10 -7.81 -21.61
N VAL A 329 -5.05 -9.14 -21.65
CA VAL A 329 -4.89 -9.94 -22.86
C VAL A 329 -6.22 -10.64 -23.09
N GLU A 330 -6.89 -10.29 -24.18
CA GLU A 330 -8.22 -10.78 -24.53
C GLU A 330 -8.17 -11.61 -25.81
N ASP A 331 -8.79 -12.77 -25.80
CA ASP A 331 -8.85 -13.65 -26.97
C ASP A 331 -9.70 -13.01 -28.07
N ARG A 332 -9.19 -12.98 -29.30
CA ARG A 332 -9.94 -12.42 -30.45
C ARG A 332 -11.14 -13.27 -30.87
N ASP A 333 -11.21 -14.51 -30.43
CA ASP A 333 -12.24 -15.46 -30.85
C ASP A 333 -13.54 -15.37 -30.02
N THR A 334 -13.62 -14.45 -29.06
CA THR A 334 -14.82 -14.27 -28.21
C THR A 334 -15.88 -13.33 -28.81
N GLU A 335 -15.64 -12.76 -29.99
CA GLU A 335 -16.67 -12.09 -30.80
C GLU A 335 -17.16 -13.03 -31.92
N SER A 336 -17.96 -14.04 -31.56
CA SER A 336 -18.79 -14.79 -32.52
C SER A 336 -20.16 -15.12 -31.94
#